data_AF-A0A9E0SYS7-F1
#
_entry.id   AF-A0A9E0SYS7-F1
#
_cell.length_a   1.000
_cell.length_b   1.000
_cell.length_c   1.000
_cell.angle_alpha   90.00
_cell.angle_beta   90.00
_cell.angle_gamma   90.00
#
_symmetry.space_group_name_H-M   'P 1'
#
loop_
_entity.id
_entity.type
_entity.pdbx_description
1 polymer ?
#
loop_
_entity_poly.entity_id
_entity_poly.type
_entity_poly.pdbx_seq_one_letter_code
_entity_poly.pdbx_strand_id
1 'polypeptide(L)'
;MSSTQALPAEAPWIPHGVIRLVRLKRQGALGHGDLVATRRLGTCEVVSIASPHSLTVRALDNHTHYRISGIDFGTGARLREV
;
A
#
# COMPACT_ATOMS: atom_id res chain seq x y z
N MET A 1 16.66 -24.03 10.86
CA MET A 1 15.77 -24.14 9.69
C MET A 1 15.37 -22.73 9.29
N SER A 2 15.96 -22.21 8.20
CA SER A 2 15.70 -20.84 7.74
C SER A 2 14.24 -20.74 7.32
N SER A 3 13.48 -19.90 8.01
CA SER A 3 12.16 -19.52 7.57
C SER A 3 12.33 -18.85 6.21
N THR A 4 11.96 -19.55 5.12
CA THR A 4 11.80 -18.95 3.81
C THR A 4 10.59 -18.04 3.90
N GLN A 5 10.79 -16.86 4.48
CA GLN A 5 9.83 -15.77 4.38
C GLN A 5 9.74 -15.47 2.89
N ALA A 6 8.64 -15.90 2.26
CA ALA A 6 8.37 -15.59 0.87
C ALA A 6 8.43 -14.07 0.74
N LEU A 7 9.51 -13.60 0.10
CA LEU A 7 9.65 -12.19 -0.21
C LEU A 7 8.44 -11.84 -1.09
N PRO A 8 7.79 -10.70 -0.83
CA PRO A 8 6.65 -10.30 -1.63
C PRO A 8 7.01 -10.30 -3.12
N ALA A 9 6.05 -10.63 -3.98
CA ALA A 9 6.31 -10.64 -5.42
C ALA A 9 6.69 -9.22 -5.86
N GLU A 10 7.99 -8.97 -6.06
CA GLU A 10 8.46 -7.65 -6.42
C GLU A 10 7.82 -7.18 -7.73
N ALA A 11 7.47 -5.90 -7.80
CA ALA A 11 6.88 -5.26 -8.98
C ALA A 11 7.95 -4.38 -9.67
N PRO A 12 8.86 -4.97 -10.50
CA PRO A 12 10.02 -4.27 -11.05
C PRO A 12 9.67 -3.07 -11.95
N TRP A 13 8.44 -3.01 -12.46
CA TRP A 13 7.91 -1.89 -13.25
C TRP A 13 7.57 -0.64 -12.40
N ILE A 14 7.68 -0.70 -11.08
CA ILE A 14 7.43 0.44 -10.17
C ILE A 14 8.77 1.03 -9.73
N PRO A 15 9.01 2.35 -9.89
CA PRO A 15 10.23 2.98 -9.38
C PRO A 15 10.37 2.84 -7.85
N HIS A 16 11.61 2.90 -7.37
CA HIS A 16 11.85 2.93 -5.92
C HIS A 16 11.21 4.19 -5.30
N GLY A 17 10.62 4.02 -4.11
CA GLY A 17 9.98 5.13 -3.39
C GLY A 17 8.62 5.57 -3.97
N VAL A 18 8.09 4.88 -4.98
CA VAL A 18 6.79 5.19 -5.57
C VAL A 18 5.77 4.14 -5.16
N ILE A 19 4.57 4.61 -4.81
CA ILE A 19 3.37 3.78 -4.73
C ILE A 19 2.55 4.02 -5.99
N ARG A 20 2.20 2.93 -6.69
CA ARG A 20 1.32 3.00 -7.85
C ARG A 20 -0.09 2.59 -7.44
N LEU A 21 -1.07 3.41 -7.77
CA LEU A 21 -2.47 3.06 -7.58
C LEU A 21 -2.87 1.96 -8.58
N VAL A 22 -3.40 0.85 -8.10
CA VAL A 22 -3.86 -0.27 -8.94
C VAL A 22 -5.37 -0.20 -9.13
N ARG A 23 -6.11 -0.02 -8.04
CA ARG A 23 -7.57 0.02 -8.08
C ARG A 23 -8.13 0.89 -6.97
N LEU A 24 -9.05 1.76 -7.34
CA LEU A 24 -9.88 2.52 -6.42
C LEU A 24 -11.23 1.83 -6.24
N LYS A 25 -11.70 1.71 -4.99
CA LYS A 25 -13.09 1.37 -4.65
C LYS A 25 -14.00 2.60 -4.78
N ARG A 26 -13.48 3.81 -4.57
CA ARG A 26 -14.21 5.07 -4.79
C ARG A 26 -13.38 6.01 -5.66
N GLN A 27 -14.04 6.61 -6.65
CA GLN A 27 -13.38 7.51 -7.59
C GLN A 27 -12.86 8.76 -6.87
N GLY A 28 -11.61 9.14 -7.16
CA GLY A 28 -11.03 10.43 -6.76
C GLY A 28 -10.32 10.48 -5.40
N ALA A 29 -10.29 9.40 -4.61
CA ALA A 29 -9.64 9.42 -3.29
C ALA A 29 -9.11 8.04 -2.89
N LEU A 30 -7.86 8.00 -2.40
CA LEU A 30 -7.32 6.81 -1.77
C LEU A 30 -8.07 6.55 -0.46
N GLY A 31 -8.52 5.33 -0.25
CA GLY A 31 -9.30 4.92 0.89
C GLY A 31 -9.08 3.46 1.29
N HIS A 32 -9.72 3.08 2.40
CA HIS A 32 -9.74 1.70 2.87
C HIS A 32 -10.24 0.74 1.79
N GLY A 33 -9.48 -0.32 1.56
CA GLY A 33 -9.79 -1.39 0.63
C GLY A 33 -9.39 -1.11 -0.82
N ASP A 34 -8.70 0.01 -1.07
CA ASP A 34 -8.07 0.27 -2.36
C ASP A 34 -6.84 -0.63 -2.55
N LEU A 35 -6.51 -0.91 -3.80
CA LEU A 35 -5.31 -1.65 -4.15
C LEU A 35 -4.24 -0.70 -4.62
N VAL A 36 -3.08 -0.82 -4.00
CA VAL A 36 -1.85 -0.12 -4.36
C VAL A 36 -0.77 -1.15 -4.66
N ALA A 37 0.20 -0.79 -5.48
CA ALA A 37 1.35 -1.62 -5.74
C ALA A 37 2.63 -0.87 -5.38
N THR A 38 3.57 -1.59 -4.79
CA THR A 38 4.91 -1.09 -4.48
C THR A 38 5.92 -2.04 -5.07
N ARG A 39 7.12 -1.55 -5.36
CA ARG A 39 8.18 -2.39 -5.90
C ARG A 39 8.54 -3.55 -4.96
N ARG A 40 8.65 -3.28 -3.65
CA ARG A 40 9.13 -4.26 -2.65
C ARG A 40 8.06 -5.18 -2.08
N LEU A 41 6.80 -4.73 -2.06
CA LEU A 41 5.69 -5.46 -1.44
C LEU A 41 4.70 -6.02 -2.48
N GLY A 42 4.92 -5.78 -3.77
CA GLY A 42 3.98 -6.16 -4.81
C GLY A 42 2.65 -5.43 -4.66
N THR A 43 1.53 -6.14 -4.87
CA THR A 43 0.18 -5.58 -4.71
C THR A 43 -0.27 -5.70 -3.26
N CYS A 44 -0.76 -4.60 -2.70
CA CYS A 44 -1.21 -4.48 -1.33
C CYS A 44 -2.60 -3.82 -1.27
N GLU A 45 -3.41 -4.22 -0.31
CA GLU A 45 -4.67 -3.57 0.03
C GLU A 45 -4.45 -2.52 1.11
N VAL A 46 -5.02 -1.32 0.95
CA VAL A 46 -4.99 -0.26 1.95
C VAL A 46 -5.91 -0.64 3.10
N VAL A 47 -5.34 -0.84 4.28
CA VAL A 47 -6.09 -1.20 5.50
C VAL A 47 -6.46 0.05 6.29
N SER A 48 -5.55 1.01 6.42
CA SER A 48 -5.87 2.27 7.10
C SER A 48 -5.00 3.40 6.57
N ILE A 49 -5.51 4.63 6.66
CA ILE A 49 -4.77 5.84 6.30
C ILE A 49 -4.58 6.61 7.61
N ALA A 50 -3.35 6.60 8.13
CA ALA A 50 -3.02 7.26 9.39
C ALA A 50 -2.77 8.76 9.21
N SER A 51 -2.27 9.16 8.03
CA SER A 51 -2.11 10.55 7.62
C SER A 51 -2.03 10.64 6.09
N PRO A 52 -2.10 11.84 5.49
CA PRO A 52 -1.85 12.04 4.06
C PRO A 52 -0.46 11.56 3.60
N HIS A 53 0.44 11.25 4.54
CA HIS A 53 1.79 10.77 4.25
C HIS A 53 2.11 9.39 4.86
N SER A 54 1.12 8.76 5.53
CA SER A 54 1.30 7.46 6.18
C SER A 54 0.05 6.62 6.04
N LEU A 55 0.20 5.41 5.49
CA LEU A 55 -0.87 4.42 5.38
C LEU A 55 -0.38 3.04 5.78
N THR A 56 -1.31 2.22 6.27
CA THR A 56 -1.09 0.81 6.54
C THR A 56 -1.68 0.02 5.39
N VAL A 57 -0.89 -0.87 4.82
CA VAL A 57 -1.32 -1.80 3.79
C VAL A 57 -1.13 -3.23 4.25
N ARG A 58 -1.92 -4.13 3.66
CA ARG A 58 -1.76 -5.56 3.78
C ARG A 58 -1.27 -6.08 2.43
N ALA A 59 -0.10 -6.70 2.41
CA ALA A 59 0.40 -7.35 1.20
C ALA A 59 -0.51 -8.55 0.87
N LEU A 60 -0.91 -8.69 -0.39
CA LEU A 60 -1.86 -9.74 -0.79
C LEU A 60 -1.24 -11.13 -0.86
N ASP A 61 0.07 -11.21 -1.01
CA ASP A 61 0.82 -12.47 -1.14
C ASP A 61 1.01 -13.21 0.18
N ASN A 62 1.35 -12.49 1.25
CA ASN A 62 1.71 -13.04 2.54
C ASN A 62 0.81 -12.54 3.67
N HIS A 63 -0.20 -11.72 3.34
CA HIS A 63 -1.15 -11.13 4.28
C HIS A 63 -0.51 -10.34 5.43
N THR A 64 0.75 -9.94 5.29
CA THR A 64 1.49 -9.18 6.31
C THR A 64 1.13 -7.71 6.19
N HIS A 65 1.01 -7.06 7.35
CA HIS A 65 0.73 -5.63 7.43
C HIS A 65 2.03 -4.84 7.39
N TYR A 66 2.09 -3.85 6.53
CA TYR A 66 3.21 -2.93 6.39
C TYR A 66 2.72 -1.50 6.51
N ARG A 67 3.50 -0.68 7.20
CA ARG A 67 3.29 0.77 7.23
C ARG A 67 4.15 1.40 6.16
N ILE A 68 3.52 2.16 5.27
CA ILE A 68 4.21 2.97 4.27
C ILE A 68 4.08 4.42 4.68
N SER A 69 5.23 5.05 4.94
CA SER A 69 5.34 6.44 5.36
C SER A 69 6.34 7.20 4.49
N GLY A 70 6.18 8.52 4.41
CA GLY A 70 7.13 9.39 3.70
C GLY A 70 6.82 9.57 2.21
N ILE A 71 5.61 9.21 1.79
CA ILE A 71 5.11 9.46 0.44
C ILE A 71 3.87 10.32 0.58
N ASP A 72 3.79 11.41 -0.16
CA ASP A 72 2.58 12.23 -0.20
C ASP A 72 1.50 11.53 -1.04
N PHE A 73 0.43 11.08 -0.38
CA PHE A 73 -0.73 10.46 -1.02
C PHE A 73 -1.70 11.49 -1.60
N GLY A 74 -1.38 12.77 -1.45
CA GLY A 74 -2.13 13.90 -1.96
C GLY A 74 -3.32 14.27 -1.08
N THR A 75 -3.90 15.45 -1.35
CA THR A 75 -5.07 16.01 -0.67
C THR A 75 -6.33 15.14 -0.76
N GLY A 76 -6.34 14.13 -1.64
CA GLY A 76 -7.41 13.17 -1.81
C GLY A 76 -7.33 11.94 -0.91
N ALA A 77 -6.27 11.75 -0.12
CA ALA A 77 -6.19 10.63 0.82
C ALA A 77 -7.20 10.84 1.97
N ARG A 78 -8.27 10.02 1.99
CA ARG A 78 -9.30 10.14 3.02
C ARG A 78 -8.82 9.47 4.29
N LEU A 79 -8.36 10.28 5.23
CA LEU A 79 -8.27 9.92 6.64
C LEU A 79 -9.62 9.36 7.08
N ARG A 80 -9.65 8.09 7.46
CA ARG A 80 -10.78 7.54 8.21
C ARG A 80 -10.53 7.88 9.67
N GLU A 81 -11.32 8.81 10.21
CA GLU A 81 -11.58 8.80 11.64
C GLU A 81 -12.33 7.50 11.96
N VAL A 82 -11.82 6.80 12.97
CA VAL A 82 -12.39 5.57 13.54
C VAL A 82 -13.60 5.93 14.39
#